data_AF-A0A2V6NVG3-F1
#
_entry.id   AF-A0A2V6NVG3-F1
#
_cell.length_a   1.000
_cell.length_b   1.000
_cell.length_c   1.000
_cell.angle_alpha   90.00
_cell.angle_beta   90.00
_cell.angle_gamma   90.00
#
_symmetry.space_group_name_H-M   'P 1'
#
loop_
_entity.id
_entity.type
_entity.pdbx_description
1 polymer ?
#
loop_
_entity_poly.entity_id
_entity_poly.type
_entity_poly.pdbx_seq_one_letter_code
_entity_poly.pdbx_strand_id
1 'polypeptide(L)'
;MNKISVMKFKTVFAIAIICFFVIGCKSKMAVDYNNIVVKDQQSLAKSMEQTEPQLKHYFFKKAVLNYFDYMKTIYTSYKNYGSESTPEGRIIGLAVISRVTNSEDKAIADMKQAQRIFAKDNGFKIQSSNQKQSGSLTASPANQ
;
A
#
# COMPACT_ATOMS: atom_id res chain seq x y z
N MET A 1 32.14 1.82 -50.08
CA MET A 1 32.21 1.73 -48.60
C MET A 1 31.48 2.94 -47.99
N ASN A 2 30.29 2.70 -47.43
CA ASN A 2 29.35 3.73 -46.99
C ASN A 2 29.72 4.34 -45.63
N LYS A 3 30.40 5.49 -45.65
CA LYS A 3 30.73 6.29 -44.44
C LYS A 3 29.49 6.84 -43.70
N ILE A 4 28.32 6.86 -44.33
CA ILE A 4 27.07 7.40 -43.78
C ILE A 4 26.45 6.47 -42.71
N SER A 5 26.75 5.17 -42.75
CA SER A 5 26.14 4.20 -41.81
C SER A 5 26.75 4.24 -40.40
N VAL A 6 28.04 4.60 -40.29
CA VAL A 6 28.79 4.52 -39.01
C VAL A 6 28.45 5.67 -38.05
N MET A 7 28.04 6.83 -38.57
CA MET A 7 27.78 8.01 -37.74
C MET A 7 26.47 7.94 -36.96
N LYS A 8 25.44 7.26 -37.49
CA LYS A 8 24.12 7.13 -36.85
C LYS A 8 24.11 6.14 -35.67
N PHE A 9 24.99 5.13 -35.70
CA PHE A 9 25.03 4.11 -34.65
C PHE A 9 25.56 4.66 -33.31
N LYS A 10 26.58 5.52 -33.36
CA LYS A 10 27.15 6.15 -32.16
C LYS A 10 26.17 7.06 -31.44
N THR A 11 25.35 7.82 -32.18
CA THR A 11 24.33 8.70 -31.61
C THR A 11 23.18 7.92 -30.98
N VAL A 12 22.71 6.85 -31.64
CA VAL A 12 21.64 5.99 -31.09
C VAL A 12 22.09 5.27 -29.81
N PHE A 13 23.34 4.78 -29.78
CA PHE A 13 23.89 4.11 -28.59
C PHE A 13 24.06 5.07 -27.41
N ALA A 14 24.49 6.31 -27.65
CA ALA A 14 24.60 7.33 -26.62
C ALA A 14 23.24 7.71 -26.01
N ILE A 15 22.20 7.86 -26.85
CA ILE A 15 20.84 8.16 -26.39
C ILE A 15 20.27 6.99 -25.57
N ALA A 16 20.47 5.75 -26.00
CA ALA A 16 20.03 4.57 -25.26
C ALA A 16 20.67 4.48 -23.87
N ILE A 17 21.98 4.74 -23.75
CA ILE A 17 22.68 4.74 -22.46
C ILE A 17 22.10 5.83 -21.54
N ILE A 18 21.91 7.05 -22.05
CA ILE A 18 21.32 8.14 -21.27
C ILE A 18 19.92 7.76 -20.78
N CYS A 19 19.08 7.19 -21.63
CA CYS A 19 17.74 6.72 -21.26
C CYS A 19 17.76 5.63 -20.17
N PHE A 20 18.74 4.71 -20.18
CA PHE A 20 18.89 3.69 -19.13
C PHE A 20 19.28 4.29 -17.77
N PHE A 21 20.12 5.34 -17.73
CA PHE A 21 20.55 5.95 -16.47
C PHE A 21 19.44 6.77 -15.78
N VAL A 22 18.46 7.34 -16.52
CA VAL A 22 17.38 8.14 -15.90
C VAL A 22 16.32 7.28 -15.20
N ILE A 23 16.20 5.99 -15.55
CA ILE A 23 15.20 5.08 -14.97
C ILE A 23 15.64 4.54 -13.59
N GLY A 24 16.94 4.62 -13.26
CA GLY A 24 17.50 4.10 -12.01
C GLY A 24 17.23 4.90 -10.73
N CYS A 25 16.75 6.14 -10.81
CA CYS A 25 16.67 7.05 -9.65
C CYS A 25 15.43 6.90 -8.74
N LYS A 26 14.43 6.05 -9.06
CA LYS A 26 13.17 5.99 -8.29
C LYS A 26 13.05 4.82 -7.29
N SER A 27 14.02 3.90 -7.22
CA SER A 27 13.94 2.73 -6.32
C SER A 27 14.09 3.08 -4.83
N LYS A 28 14.86 4.14 -4.50
CA LYS A 28 15.15 4.53 -3.11
C LYS A 28 13.92 5.02 -2.35
N MET A 29 13.10 5.87 -2.99
CA MET A 29 11.89 6.42 -2.37
C MET A 29 10.87 5.35 -1.97
N ALA A 30 10.71 4.29 -2.78
CA ALA A 30 9.76 3.22 -2.48
C ALA A 30 10.20 2.33 -1.31
N VAL A 31 11.52 2.16 -1.12
CA VAL A 31 12.09 1.41 0.00
C VAL A 31 12.00 2.23 1.29
N ASP A 32 12.32 3.53 1.21
CA ASP A 32 12.26 4.44 2.36
C ASP A 32 10.82 4.58 2.89
N TYR A 33 9.81 4.66 2.01
CA TYR A 33 8.42 4.71 2.43
C TYR A 33 7.99 3.45 3.21
N ASN A 34 8.35 2.25 2.72
CA ASN A 34 8.01 1.00 3.40
C ASN A 34 8.71 0.90 4.78
N ASN A 35 9.95 1.38 4.89
CA ASN A 35 10.69 1.40 6.15
C ASN A 35 10.07 2.35 7.17
N ILE A 36 9.59 3.53 6.74
CA ILE A 36 8.89 4.48 7.62
C ILE A 36 7.59 3.86 8.14
N VAL A 37 6.78 3.26 7.27
CA VAL A 37 5.52 2.60 7.68
C VAL A 37 5.78 1.48 8.70
N VAL A 38 6.78 0.64 8.47
CA VAL A 38 7.15 -0.43 9.43
C VAL A 38 7.61 0.14 10.75
N LYS A 39 8.40 1.23 10.74
CA LYS A 39 8.87 1.89 11.95
C LYS A 39 7.73 2.51 12.75
N ASP A 40 6.76 3.13 12.07
CA ASP A 40 5.57 3.69 12.71
C ASP A 40 4.67 2.59 13.29
N GLN A 41 4.51 1.46 12.59
CA GLN A 41 3.82 0.29 13.15
C GLN A 41 4.49 -0.21 14.43
N GLN A 42 5.82 -0.30 14.46
CA GLN A 42 6.58 -0.75 15.63
C GLN A 42 6.48 0.23 16.80
N SER A 43 6.59 1.54 16.54
CA SER A 43 6.50 2.57 17.59
C SER A 43 5.09 2.60 18.20
N LEU A 44 4.06 2.48 17.37
CA LEU A 44 2.68 2.38 17.80
C LEU A 44 2.47 1.12 18.64
N ALA A 45 2.93 -0.04 18.18
CA ALA A 45 2.82 -1.29 18.92
C ALA A 45 3.47 -1.23 20.32
N LYS A 46 4.63 -0.57 20.42
CA LYS A 46 5.35 -0.36 21.69
C LYS A 46 4.60 0.59 22.62
N SER A 47 4.09 1.71 22.11
CA SER A 47 3.29 2.65 22.92
C SER A 47 2.01 2.00 23.46
N MET A 48 1.37 1.15 22.66
CA MET A 48 0.20 0.37 23.08
C MET A 48 0.55 -0.66 24.17
N GLU A 49 1.72 -1.29 24.09
CA GLU A 49 2.24 -2.22 25.09
C GLU A 49 2.52 -1.56 26.45
N GLN A 50 3.05 -0.33 26.42
CA GLN A 50 3.37 0.43 27.64
C GLN A 50 2.13 0.96 28.37
N THR A 51 0.97 0.98 27.70
CA THR A 51 -0.26 1.60 28.21
C THR A 51 -1.26 0.58 28.79
N GLU A 52 -0.94 -0.72 28.85
CA GLU A 52 -1.95 -1.76 29.12
C GLU A 52 -1.83 -2.53 30.45
N PRO A 53 -2.91 -2.63 31.26
CA PRO A 53 -3.21 -3.82 32.06
C PRO A 53 -3.73 -4.94 31.14
N GLN A 54 -2.78 -5.51 30.40
CA GLN A 54 -2.64 -6.77 29.65
C GLN A 54 -3.80 -7.51 28.94
N LEU A 55 -5.08 -7.15 29.06
CA LEU A 55 -6.14 -7.91 28.35
C LEU A 55 -7.23 -7.06 27.67
N LYS A 56 -7.53 -5.87 28.19
CA LYS A 56 -8.65 -5.06 27.68
C LYS A 56 -8.37 -4.42 26.32
N HIS A 57 -7.12 -4.14 25.98
CA HIS A 57 -6.72 -3.44 24.75
C HIS A 57 -6.04 -4.35 23.72
N TYR A 58 -5.71 -5.61 24.05
CA TYR A 58 -5.14 -6.58 23.11
C TYR A 58 -5.95 -6.71 21.81
N PHE A 59 -7.29 -6.78 21.91
CA PHE A 59 -8.16 -6.88 20.74
C PHE A 59 -8.13 -5.61 19.88
N PHE A 60 -8.02 -4.44 20.50
CA PHE A 60 -7.88 -3.18 19.79
C PHE A 60 -6.52 -3.10 19.08
N LYS A 61 -5.43 -3.41 19.77
CA LYS A 61 -4.08 -3.52 19.18
C LYS A 61 -4.06 -4.45 17.98
N LYS A 62 -4.63 -5.65 18.12
CA LYS A 62 -4.70 -6.63 17.04
C LYS A 62 -5.50 -6.13 15.84
N ALA A 63 -6.67 -5.51 16.07
CA ALA A 63 -7.47 -4.93 14.99
C ALA A 63 -6.73 -3.80 14.27
N VAL A 64 -6.00 -2.96 15.01
CA VAL A 64 -5.17 -1.89 14.44
C VAL A 64 -4.07 -2.43 13.55
N LEU A 65 -3.30 -3.40 14.04
CA LEU A 65 -2.25 -4.04 13.25
C LEU A 65 -2.81 -4.71 11.98
N ASN A 66 -3.91 -5.44 12.10
CA ASN A 66 -4.57 -6.07 10.95
C ASN A 66 -5.03 -5.05 9.89
N TYR A 67 -5.55 -3.90 10.31
CA TYR A 67 -5.95 -2.85 9.38
C TYR A 67 -4.75 -2.22 8.66
N PHE A 68 -3.64 -1.97 9.37
CA PHE A 68 -2.42 -1.50 8.72
C PHE A 68 -1.84 -2.53 7.75
N ASP A 69 -1.86 -3.81 8.09
CA ASP A 69 -1.44 -4.89 7.19
C ASP A 69 -2.33 -4.99 5.95
N TYR A 70 -3.64 -4.79 6.10
CA TYR A 70 -4.56 -4.65 4.98
C TYR A 70 -4.16 -3.49 4.05
N MET A 71 -3.92 -2.29 4.60
CA MET A 71 -3.49 -1.12 3.82
C MET A 71 -2.15 -1.35 3.11
N LYS A 72 -1.18 -1.97 3.80
CA LYS A 72 0.11 -2.35 3.21
C LYS A 72 -0.06 -3.34 2.07
N THR A 73 -0.99 -4.28 2.22
CA THR A 73 -1.30 -5.27 1.18
C THR A 73 -1.87 -4.59 -0.06
N ILE A 74 -2.82 -3.66 0.07
CA ILE A 74 -3.34 -2.88 -1.06
C ILE A 74 -2.20 -2.18 -1.81
N TYR A 75 -1.37 -1.42 -1.09
CA TYR A 75 -0.25 -0.69 -1.70
C TYR A 75 0.71 -1.63 -2.43
N THR A 76 1.08 -2.75 -1.79
CA THR A 76 2.00 -3.74 -2.35
C THR A 76 1.40 -4.39 -3.59
N SER A 77 0.12 -4.74 -3.60
CA SER A 77 -0.57 -5.31 -4.76
C SER A 77 -0.56 -4.35 -5.96
N TYR A 78 -0.86 -3.07 -5.74
CA TYR A 78 -0.79 -2.05 -6.80
C TYR A 78 0.64 -1.83 -7.32
N LYS A 79 1.62 -1.75 -6.41
CA LYS A 79 3.04 -1.60 -6.78
C LYS A 79 3.51 -2.78 -7.64
N ASN A 80 3.17 -4.00 -7.23
CA ASN A 80 3.57 -5.22 -7.93
C ASN A 80 2.92 -5.27 -9.32
N TYR A 81 1.61 -5.00 -9.40
CA TYR A 81 0.91 -4.90 -10.69
C TYR A 81 1.56 -3.87 -11.62
N GLY A 82 1.87 -2.67 -11.12
CA GLY A 82 2.52 -1.63 -11.90
C GLY A 82 3.97 -1.93 -12.29
N SER A 83 4.61 -2.91 -11.65
CA SER A 83 5.97 -3.37 -11.95
C SER A 83 5.99 -4.59 -12.88
N GLU A 84 4.84 -5.20 -13.18
CA GLU A 84 4.78 -6.38 -14.04
C GLU A 84 4.98 -6.03 -15.52
N SER A 85 5.85 -6.81 -16.17
CA SER A 85 6.23 -6.57 -17.57
C SER A 85 5.41 -7.41 -18.55
N THR A 86 4.88 -8.55 -18.12
CA THR A 86 4.13 -9.47 -18.97
C THR A 86 2.62 -9.22 -18.91
N PRO A 87 1.87 -9.50 -19.99
CA PRO A 87 0.41 -9.49 -19.95
C PRO A 87 -0.16 -10.45 -18.89
N GLU A 88 0.40 -11.65 -18.78
CA GLU A 88 -0.04 -12.69 -17.85
C GLU A 88 0.17 -12.26 -16.39
N GLY A 89 1.33 -11.69 -16.07
CA GLY A 89 1.64 -11.15 -14.75
C GLY A 89 0.67 -10.04 -14.34
N ARG A 90 0.27 -9.18 -15.29
CA ARG A 90 -0.74 -8.13 -15.07
C ARG A 90 -2.13 -8.70 -14.79
N ILE A 91 -2.55 -9.76 -15.49
CA ILE A 91 -3.84 -10.44 -15.21
C ILE A 91 -3.84 -11.01 -13.78
N ILE A 92 -2.75 -11.67 -13.38
CA ILE A 92 -2.59 -12.18 -12.01
C ILE A 92 -2.62 -11.04 -10.99
N GLY A 93 -1.91 -9.94 -11.25
CA GLY A 93 -1.90 -8.75 -10.41
C GLY A 93 -3.29 -8.15 -10.20
N LEU A 94 -4.10 -8.05 -11.26
CA LEU A 94 -5.50 -7.60 -11.17
C LEU A 94 -6.35 -8.53 -10.30
N ALA A 95 -6.19 -9.85 -10.44
CA ALA A 95 -6.91 -10.82 -9.62
C ALA A 95 -6.56 -10.67 -8.12
N VAL A 96 -5.28 -10.40 -7.81
CA VAL A 96 -4.83 -10.12 -6.43
C VAL A 96 -5.44 -8.81 -5.92
N ILE A 97 -5.38 -7.72 -6.70
CA ILE A 97 -5.97 -6.43 -6.30
C ILE A 97 -7.48 -6.59 -6.03
N SER A 98 -8.21 -7.29 -6.91
CA SER A 98 -9.64 -7.56 -6.72
C SER A 98 -9.91 -8.32 -5.43
N ARG A 99 -9.14 -9.39 -5.15
CA ARG A 99 -9.28 -10.15 -3.90
C ARG A 99 -9.05 -9.28 -2.66
N VAL A 100 -8.01 -8.46 -2.68
CA VAL A 100 -7.65 -7.61 -1.53
C VAL A 100 -8.73 -6.54 -1.31
N THR A 101 -9.14 -5.84 -2.36
CA THR A 101 -10.19 -4.81 -2.29
C THR A 101 -11.54 -5.37 -1.83
N ASN A 102 -11.89 -6.60 -2.22
CA ASN A 102 -13.10 -7.28 -1.72
C ASN A 102 -13.08 -7.60 -0.21
N SER A 103 -11.95 -7.44 0.47
CA SER A 103 -11.86 -7.60 1.94
C SER A 103 -11.95 -6.28 2.71
N GLU A 104 -12.18 -5.15 2.03
CA GLU A 104 -12.28 -3.80 2.60
C GLU A 104 -13.34 -3.71 3.72
N ASP A 105 -14.58 -4.10 3.41
CA ASP A 105 -15.70 -4.01 4.35
C ASP A 105 -15.39 -4.76 5.65
N LYS A 106 -14.73 -5.91 5.56
CA LYS A 106 -14.33 -6.70 6.72
C LYS A 106 -13.25 -5.98 7.53
N ALA A 107 -12.20 -5.49 6.89
CA ALA A 107 -11.12 -4.78 7.59
C ALA A 107 -11.62 -3.52 8.32
N ILE A 108 -12.52 -2.77 7.68
CA ILE A 108 -13.17 -1.59 8.27
C ILE A 108 -14.12 -1.99 9.40
N ALA A 109 -14.93 -3.03 9.23
CA ALA A 109 -15.85 -3.49 10.25
C ALA A 109 -15.12 -3.96 11.52
N ASP A 110 -14.06 -4.75 11.36
CA ASP A 110 -13.23 -5.26 12.47
C ASP A 110 -12.60 -4.10 13.27
N MET A 111 -12.02 -3.11 12.56
CA MET A 111 -11.46 -1.91 13.20
C MET A 111 -12.52 -1.10 13.94
N LYS A 112 -13.66 -0.81 13.29
CA LYS A 112 -14.76 -0.03 13.90
C LYS A 112 -15.32 -0.73 15.13
N GLN A 113 -15.45 -2.06 15.09
CA GLN A 113 -15.86 -2.84 16.24
C GLN A 113 -14.87 -2.72 17.39
N ALA A 114 -13.58 -2.86 17.11
CA ALA A 114 -12.54 -2.74 18.12
C ALA A 114 -12.49 -1.33 18.74
N GLN A 115 -12.65 -0.29 17.92
CA GLN A 115 -12.77 1.10 18.38
C GLN A 115 -13.98 1.30 19.30
N ARG A 116 -15.14 0.72 18.97
CA ARG A 116 -16.34 0.79 19.83
C ARG A 116 -16.11 0.15 21.19
N ILE A 117 -15.49 -1.03 21.22
CA ILE A 117 -15.18 -1.75 22.47
C ILE A 117 -14.19 -0.92 23.29
N PHE A 118 -13.10 -0.48 22.67
CA PHE A 118 -12.10 0.35 23.33
C PHE A 118 -12.70 1.64 23.91
N ALA A 119 -13.54 2.33 23.13
CA ALA A 119 -14.20 3.54 23.58
C ALA A 119 -15.12 3.27 24.79
N LYS A 120 -15.95 2.22 24.71
CA LYS A 120 -16.85 1.80 25.80
C LYS A 120 -16.06 1.50 27.08
N ASP A 121 -14.98 0.74 26.97
CA ASP A 121 -14.18 0.29 28.13
C ASP A 121 -13.42 1.44 28.81
N ASN A 122 -13.18 2.54 28.08
CA ASN A 122 -12.51 3.74 28.58
C ASN A 122 -13.48 4.92 28.83
N GLY A 123 -14.80 4.69 28.80
CA GLY A 123 -15.80 5.72 29.09
C GLY A 123 -15.94 6.80 28.00
N PHE A 124 -15.39 6.58 26.81
CA PHE A 124 -15.55 7.48 25.66
C PHE A 124 -16.90 7.25 24.97
N LYS A 125 -17.50 8.33 24.47
CA LYS A 125 -18.70 8.28 23.60
C LYS A 125 -18.27 8.46 22.15
N ILE A 126 -18.56 7.49 21.30
CA ILE A 126 -18.36 7.64 19.85
C ILE A 126 -19.57 8.37 19.28
N GLN A 127 -19.35 9.54 18.68
CA GLN A 127 -20.38 10.19 17.89
C GLN A 127 -20.65 9.36 16.63
N SER A 128 -21.88 8.88 16.47
CA SER A 128 -22.36 8.28 15.23
C SER A 128 -22.60 9.39 14.21
N SER A 129 -21.57 9.74 13.43
CA SER A 129 -21.82 10.47 12.19
C SER A 129 -22.48 9.50 11.20
N ASN A 130 -23.68 9.82 10.73
CA ASN A 130 -24.39 9.09 9.67
C ASN A 130 -23.70 9.29 8.30
N GLN A 131 -22.38 9.16 8.23
CA GLN A 131 -21.66 9.17 6.96
C GLN A 131 -21.38 7.74 6.55
N LYS A 132 -22.15 7.31 5.55
CA LYS A 132 -21.84 6.19 4.67
C LYS A 132 -20.52 6.54 3.97
N GLN A 133 -19.39 6.32 4.64
CA GLN A 133 -18.07 6.34 4.00
C GLN A 133 -17.99 5.11 3.09
N SER A 134 -18.62 5.23 1.92
CA SER A 134 -18.31 4.44 0.74
C SER A 134 -17.00 5.00 0.19
N GLY A 135 -15.91 4.66 0.85
CA GLY A 135 -14.56 4.97 0.39
C GLY A 135 -14.10 3.93 -0.60
N SER A 136 -14.90 3.62 -1.63
CA SER A 136 -14.50 2.67 -2.66
C SER A 136 -13.20 3.17 -3.30
N LEU A 137 -12.09 2.50 -3.00
CA LEU A 137 -10.78 2.75 -3.60
C LEU A 137 -10.67 2.15 -5.02
N THR A 138 -11.80 1.94 -5.70
CA THR A 138 -11.78 1.50 -7.10
C THR A 138 -11.23 2.65 -7.94
N ALA A 139 -9.93 2.58 -8.25
CA ALA A 139 -9.37 3.35 -9.34
C ALA A 139 -10.16 2.98 -10.60
N SER A 140 -10.86 3.94 -11.20
CA SER A 140 -11.37 3.77 -12.55
C SER A 140 -10.19 3.43 -13.45
N PRO A 141 -10.27 2.37 -14.28
CA PRO A 141 -9.22 2.11 -15.27
C PRO A 141 -9.12 3.36 -16.15
N ALA A 142 -7.90 3.83 -16.36
CA ALA A 142 -7.65 4.94 -17.28
C ALA A 142 -8.17 4.54 -18.65
N ASN A 143 -9.18 5.26 -19.13
CA ASN A 143 -9.63 5.17 -20.51
C ASN A 143 -8.47 5.58 -21.44
N GLN A 144 -8.32 4.77 -22.50
CA GLN A 144 -7.51 4.94 -23.72
C GLN A 144 -6.09 4.36 -23.70
#